data_AF-A0A653GXV6-F1
#
_entry.id   AF-A0A653GXV6-F1
#
_cell.length_a   1.000
_cell.length_b   1.000
_cell.length_c   1.000
_cell.angle_alpha   90.00
_cell.angle_beta   90.00
_cell.angle_gamma   90.00
#
_symmetry.space_group_name_H-M   'P 1'
#
loop_
_entity.id
_entity.type
_entity.pdbx_description
1 polymer ?
#
loop_
_entity_poly.entity_id
_entity_poly.type
_entity_poly.pdbx_seq_one_letter_code
_entity_poly.pdbx_strand_id
1 'polypeptide(L)'
;YGVLRHIMESGAKGCEVIVSGKLRAQRAKSMKFKDGYLISTGEPSKRFVNSATRSVQLRQGVLGIKVKIMLPTAIDTKTGLPSILPDNITVLEPKTFNVDD
;
A
#
# COMPACT_ATOMS: atom_id res chain seq x y z
N TYR A 1 5.64 -1.60 15.68
CA TYR A 1 5.31 -2.58 14.63
C TYR A 1 3.84 -3.01 14.58
N GLY A 2 3.04 -2.88 15.66
CA GLY A 2 1.64 -3.34 15.66
C GLY A 2 0.77 -2.84 14.49
N VAL A 3 0.85 -1.55 14.14
CA VAL A 3 0.10 -1.00 12.99
C VAL A 3 0.49 -1.65 11.67
N LEU A 4 1.78 -1.88 11.44
CA LEU A 4 2.31 -2.51 10.23
C LEU A 4 1.73 -3.93 10.08
N ARG A 5 1.82 -4.70 11.18
CA ARG A 5 1.29 -6.06 11.25
C ARG A 5 -0.22 -6.11 11.03
N HIS A 6 -0.97 -5.21 11.66
CA HIS A 6 -2.42 -5.14 11.51
C HIS A 6 -2.84 -4.85 10.06
N ILE A 7 -2.13 -3.97 9.35
CA ILE A 7 -2.38 -3.68 7.94
C ILE A 7 -2.11 -4.91 7.06
N MET A 8 -1.01 -5.62 7.29
CA MET A 8 -0.68 -6.84 6.55
C MET A 8 -1.65 -7.99 6.85
N GLU A 9 -2.05 -8.18 8.11
CA GLU A 9 -3.06 -9.17 8.53
C GLU A 9 -4.45 -8.86 7.95
N SER A 10 -4.75 -7.58 7.71
CA SER A 10 -5.98 -7.15 7.03
C SER A 10 -6.00 -7.42 5.52
N GLY A 11 -4.95 -8.06 4.97
CA GLY A 11 -4.88 -8.44 3.56
C GLY A 11 -4.33 -7.35 2.63
N ALA A 12 -3.61 -6.36 3.15
CA ALA A 12 -2.89 -5.42 2.29
C ALA A 12 -1.73 -6.11 1.57
N LYS A 13 -1.45 -5.71 0.32
CA LYS A 13 -0.31 -6.24 -0.44
C LYS A 13 1.03 -5.68 0.07
N GLY A 14 0.99 -4.48 0.65
CA GLY A 14 2.11 -3.86 1.31
C GLY A 14 1.75 -2.54 1.97
N CYS A 15 2.62 -2.06 2.83
CA CYS A 15 2.44 -0.80 3.54
C CYS A 15 3.76 -0.08 3.82
N GLU A 16 3.68 1.24 3.94
CA GLU A 16 4.77 2.11 4.36
C GLU A 16 4.24 3.09 5.40
N VAL A 17 4.83 3.10 6.60
CA VAL A 17 4.54 4.05 7.66
C VAL A 17 5.80 4.88 7.93
N ILE A 18 5.69 6.19 7.75
CA ILE A 18 6.76 7.15 8.01
C ILE A 18 6.33 8.03 9.18
N VAL A 19 7.15 8.03 10.23
CA VAL A 19 7.01 8.94 11.37
C VAL A 19 8.16 9.93 11.31
N SER A 20 7.86 11.21 11.13
CA SER A 20 8.82 12.29 11.01
C SER A 20 8.65 13.33 12.12
N GLY A 21 9.76 13.90 12.58
CA GLY A 21 9.77 15.01 13.53
C GLY A 21 10.79 14.83 14.64
N LYS A 22 10.63 15.57 15.75
CA LYS A 22 11.51 15.50 16.92
C LYS A 22 11.17 14.26 17.76
N LEU A 23 11.81 13.14 17.44
CA LEU A 23 11.53 11.84 18.07
C LEU A 23 12.17 11.71 19.46
N ARG A 24 13.51 11.66 19.53
CA ARG A 24 14.26 11.50 20.79
C ARG A 24 15.22 12.66 21.06
N ALA A 25 15.68 13.35 20.01
CA ALA A 25 16.67 14.42 20.10
C ALA A 25 16.11 15.75 19.58
N GLN A 26 16.87 16.83 19.74
CA GLN A 26 16.47 18.17 19.29
C GLN A 26 16.34 18.30 17.76
N ARG A 27 17.05 17.47 17.00
CA ARG A 27 16.94 17.43 15.53
C ARG A 27 15.83 16.49 15.07
N ALA A 28 15.15 16.89 14.01
CA ALA A 28 14.15 16.04 13.36
C ALA A 28 14.79 14.79 12.76
N LYS A 29 14.10 13.65 12.89
CA LYS A 29 14.45 12.37 12.26
C LYS A 29 13.18 11.76 11.68
N SER A 30 13.35 11.03 10.57
CA SER A 30 12.27 10.24 9.96
C SER A 30 12.56 8.76 10.14
N MET A 31 11.65 8.05 10.79
CA MET A 31 11.65 6.60 10.87
C MET A 31 10.68 6.06 9.83
N LYS A 32 11.18 5.19 8.96
CA LYS A 32 10.42 4.60 7.87
C LYS A 32 10.32 3.10 8.11
N PHE A 33 9.09 2.63 8.22
CA PHE A 33 8.74 1.22 8.37
C PHE A 33 8.05 0.80 7.09
N LYS A 34 8.52 -0.27 6.45
CA LYS A 34 7.93 -0.80 5.22
C LYS A 34 7.73 -2.29 5.40
N ASP A 35 6.67 -2.82 4.80
CA ASP A 35 6.43 -4.25 4.71
C ASP A 35 5.66 -4.56 3.42
N GLY A 36 5.88 -5.74 2.86
CA GLY A 36 5.27 -6.18 1.60
C GLY A 36 5.68 -5.37 0.35
N TYR A 37 4.80 -5.38 -0.65
CA TYR A 37 5.03 -4.76 -1.95
C TYR A 37 4.30 -3.42 -2.08
N LEU A 38 5.01 -2.38 -2.54
CA LEU A 38 4.47 -1.02 -2.67
C LEU A 38 4.96 -0.36 -3.96
N ILE A 39 4.02 -0.04 -4.86
CA ILE A 39 4.29 0.73 -6.08
C ILE A 39 4.44 2.21 -5.71
N SER A 40 5.45 2.88 -6.27
CA SER A 40 5.70 4.30 -5.99
C SER A 40 5.37 5.24 -7.16
N THR A 41 5.34 4.73 -8.40
CA THR A 41 5.29 5.53 -9.62
C THR A 41 4.11 5.15 -10.52
N GLY A 42 3.78 6.04 -11.46
CA GLY A 42 2.73 5.82 -12.47
C GLY A 42 1.30 5.99 -11.96
N GLU A 43 0.35 5.74 -12.86
CA GLU A 43 -1.08 5.70 -12.54
C GLU A 43 -1.46 4.59 -11.55
N PRO A 44 -0.85 3.38 -11.59
CA PRO A 44 -1.13 2.34 -10.61
C PRO A 44 -0.85 2.79 -9.16
N SER A 45 0.17 3.61 -8.94
CA SER A 45 0.43 4.19 -7.60
C SER A 45 -0.78 4.97 -7.08
N LYS A 46 -1.42 5.78 -7.93
CA LYS A 46 -2.57 6.60 -7.52
C LYS A 46 -3.84 5.78 -7.26
N ARG A 47 -4.03 4.68 -7.99
CA ARG A 47 -5.23 3.84 -7.91
C ARG A 47 -5.15 2.79 -6.81
N PHE A 48 -3.99 2.14 -6.68
CA PHE A 48 -3.80 1.02 -5.75
C PHE A 48 -3.25 1.45 -4.39
N VAL A 49 -2.58 2.60 -4.29
CA VAL A 49 -2.01 3.08 -3.04
C VAL A 49 -2.87 4.18 -2.45
N ASN A 50 -3.49 3.87 -1.32
CA ASN A 50 -4.12 4.90 -0.49
C ASN A 50 -3.06 5.52 0.42
N SER A 51 -3.00 6.85 0.46
CA SER A 51 -2.05 7.57 1.31
C SER A 51 -2.75 8.58 2.21
N ALA A 52 -2.37 8.61 3.47
CA ALA A 52 -2.87 9.55 4.46
C ALA A 52 -1.70 10.19 5.21
N THR A 53 -1.76 11.51 5.39
CA THR A 53 -0.80 12.26 6.21
C THR A 53 -1.54 12.99 7.32
N ARG A 54 -1.08 12.86 8.56
CA ARG A 54 -1.64 13.53 9.72
C ARG A 54 -0.53 14.08 10.62
N SER A 55 -0.83 15.17 11.29
CA SER A 55 0.01 15.76 12.33
C SER A 55 -0.49 15.34 13.71
N VAL A 56 0.44 15.10 14.63
CA VAL A 56 0.16 14.80 16.03
C VAL A 56 0.93 15.80 16.89
N GLN A 57 0.21 16.50 17.77
CA GLN A 57 0.81 17.45 18.70
C GLN A 57 1.25 16.74 19.98
N LEU A 58 2.53 16.83 20.31
CA LEU A 58 3.12 16.38 21.56
C LEU A 58 3.72 17.57 22.30
N ARG A 59 4.06 17.40 23.58
CA ARG A 59 4.69 18.46 24.39
C ARG A 59 5.99 19.01 23.77
N GLN A 60 6.75 18.15 23.07
CA GLN A 60 8.02 18.50 22.43
C GLN A 60 7.85 19.18 21.04
N GLY A 61 6.62 19.27 20.54
CA GLY A 61 6.29 19.80 19.21
C GLY A 61 5.39 18.86 18.42
N VAL A 62 5.30 19.08 17.10
CA VAL A 62 4.44 18.30 16.20
C VAL A 62 5.23 17.19 15.51
N LEU A 63 4.67 15.97 15.50
CA LEU A 63 5.13 14.86 14.67
C LEU A 63 4.25 14.72 13.43
N GLY A 64 4.86 14.40 12.30
CA GLY A 64 4.18 14.01 11.08
C GLY A 64 4.10 12.50 10.96
N ILE A 65 2.91 11.98 10.67
CA ILE A 65 2.70 10.57 10.36
C ILE A 65 2.18 10.48 8.93
N LYS A 66 2.88 9.74 8.08
CA LYS A 66 2.46 9.43 6.71
C LYS A 66 2.33 7.91 6.57
N VAL A 67 1.13 7.46 6.22
CA VAL A 67 0.83 6.05 5.97
C VAL A 67 0.49 5.88 4.49
N LYS A 68 1.06 4.86 3.85
CA LYS A 68 0.69 4.39 2.52
C LYS A 68 0.34 2.92 2.61
N ILE A 69 -0.80 2.55 2.04
CA ILE A 69 -1.29 1.17 2.03
C ILE A 69 -1.56 0.80 0.58
N MET A 70 -0.93 -0.27 0.11
CA MET A 70 -1.23 -0.86 -1.18
C MET A 70 -2.35 -1.89 -1.03
N LEU A 71 -3.48 -1.59 -1.66
CA LEU A 71 -4.62 -2.49 -1.73
C LEU A 71 -4.32 -3.66 -2.68
N PRO A 72 -4.83 -4.88 -2.40
CA PRO A 72 -4.62 -6.04 -3.27
C PRO A 72 -5.33 -5.89 -4.63
N THR A 73 -6.47 -5.21 -4.64
CA THR A 73 -7.28 -4.95 -5.83
C THR A 73 -7.87 -3.55 -5.72
N ALA A 74 -7.73 -2.75 -6.78
CA ALA A 74 -8.33 -1.42 -6.83
C ALA A 74 -9.66 -1.49 -7.58
N ILE A 75 -10.74 -0.97 -6.98
CA ILE A 75 -12.05 -0.90 -7.63
C ILE A 75 -12.07 0.37 -8.48
N ASP A 76 -12.28 0.23 -9.79
CA ASP A 76 -12.36 1.39 -10.67
C ASP A 76 -13.68 2.13 -10.46
N THR A 77 -13.62 3.42 -10.10
CA THR A 77 -14.81 4.23 -9.79
C THR A 77 -15.74 4.42 -11.00
N LYS A 78 -15.22 4.27 -12.23
CA LYS A 78 -15.99 4.48 -13.46
C LYS A 78 -16.73 3.23 -13.92
N THR A 79 -16.15 2.05 -13.71
CA THR A 79 -16.66 0.77 -14.24
C THR A 79 -17.16 -0.17 -13.15
N GLY A 80 -16.83 0.11 -11.88
CA GLY A 80 -17.16 -0.75 -10.73
C GLY A 80 -16.39 -2.07 -10.72
N LEU A 81 -15.51 -2.30 -11.70
CA LEU A 81 -14.77 -3.54 -11.85
C LEU A 81 -13.45 -3.50 -11.08
N PRO A 82 -12.95 -4.66 -10.60
CA PRO A 82 -11.62 -4.77 -10.04
C PRO A 82 -10.57 -4.55 -11.13
N SER A 83 -9.83 -3.46 -11.03
CA SER A 83 -8.65 -3.22 -11.86
C SER A 83 -7.48 -4.08 -11.36
N ILE A 84 -6.82 -4.73 -12.31
CA ILE A 84 -5.56 -5.43 -12.10
C ILE A 84 -4.39 -4.50 -12.43
N LEU A 85 -3.21 -4.83 -11.93
CA LEU A 85 -2.00 -4.11 -12.34
C LEU A 85 -1.74 -4.34 -13.83
N PRO A 86 -1.28 -3.31 -14.56
CA PRO A 86 -1.14 -3.38 -16.02
C PRO A 86 -0.07 -4.38 -16.49
N ASP A 87 0.86 -4.73 -15.61
CA ASP A 87 1.93 -5.72 -15.82
C ASP A 87 1.52 -7.14 -15.40
N ASN A 88 0.38 -7.32 -14.73
CA ASN A 88 -0.06 -8.63 -14.26
C ASN A 88 -0.89 -9.36 -15.32
N ILE A 89 -0.23 -10.09 -16.21
CA ILE A 89 -0.87 -10.88 -17.27
C ILE A 89 -1.11 -12.30 -16.77
N THR A 90 -2.37 -12.73 -16.72
CA THR A 90 -2.73 -14.12 -16.38
C THR A 90 -2.82 -14.95 -17.66
N VAL A 91 -1.88 -15.87 -17.87
CA VAL A 91 -1.91 -16.81 -18.99
C VAL A 91 -2.80 -18.00 -18.61
N LEU A 92 -3.87 -18.20 -19.37
CA LEU A 92 -4.79 -19.32 -19.15
C LEU A 92 -4.22 -20.59 -19.75
N GLU A 93 -4.34 -21.70 -19.04
CA GLU A 93 -3.98 -23.01 -19.57
C GLU A 93 -4.91 -23.39 -20.74
N PRO A 94 -4.38 -24.10 -21.75
CA PRO A 94 -5.18 -24.51 -22.90
C PRO A 94 -6.28 -25.48 -22.45
N LYS A 95 -7.48 -25.30 -23.02
CA LYS A 95 -8.58 -26.23 -22.78
C LYS A 95 -8.23 -27.60 -23.38
N THR A 96 -8.34 -28.66 -22.59
CA THR A 96 -8.22 -30.03 -23.10
C THR A 96 -9.48 -30.36 -23.91
N PHE A 97 -9.31 -30.60 -25.22
CA PHE A 97 -10.35 -31.19 -26.04
C PHE A 97 -10.14 -32.71 -25.99
N ASN A 98 -11.02 -33.42 -25.30
CA ASN A 98 -11.06 -34.89 -25.37
C ASN A 98 -11.61 -35.24 -26.76
N VAL A 99 -10.77 -35.84 -27.58
CA VAL A 99 -11.13 -36.34 -28.91
C VAL A 99 -11.69 -37.75 -28.72
N ASP A 100 -12.92 -37.84 -28.24
CA ASP A 100 -13.68 -39.09 -28.16
C ASP A 100 -15.09 -38.82 -28.69
N ASP A 101 -15.24 -38.91 -30.02
CA ASP A 101 -16.40 -39.39 -30.78
C ASP A 101 -15.98 -39.57 -32.25
#